data_AF-A0A938W6P2-F1
#
_entry.id   AF-A0A938W6P2-F1
#
_cell.length_a   1.000
_cell.length_b   1.000
_cell.length_c   1.000
_cell.angle_alpha   90.00
_cell.angle_beta   90.00
_cell.angle_gamma   90.00
#
_symmetry.space_group_name_H-M   'P 1'
#
loop_
_entity.id
_entity.type
_entity.pdbx_description
1 polymer ?
#
loop_
_entity_poly.entity_id
_entity_poly.type
_entity_poly.pdbx_seq_one_letter_code
_entity_poly.pdbx_strand_id
1 'polypeptide(L)'
;MVIVRCLGPQEFFLERVVFPFELLSFLAPADTEVQIWTHGLGGPDLVESIPVAELMMEDNSGATTVPFPVAGDGLIQGVQAG
;
A
#
# COMPACT_ATOMS: atom_id res chain seq x y z
N MET A 1 6.24 18.81 1.65
CA MET A 1 5.11 18.24 0.90
C MET A 1 5.58 17.94 -0.50
N VAL A 2 5.11 16.85 -1.07
CA VAL A 2 5.39 16.47 -2.46
C VAL A 2 4.08 16.14 -3.15
N ILE A 3 4.09 16.13 -4.48
CA ILE A 3 2.98 15.64 -5.28
C ILE A 3 3.43 14.32 -5.88
N VAL A 4 2.71 13.26 -5.58
CA VAL A 4 2.87 11.95 -6.22
C VAL A 4 1.90 11.88 -7.39
N ARG A 5 2.43 11.64 -8.59
CA ARG A 5 1.66 11.41 -9.82
C ARG A 5 1.91 10.00 -10.33
N CYS A 6 0.88 9.25 -10.64
CA CYS A 6 0.98 7.98 -11.32
C CYS A 6 0.45 8.13 -12.75
N LEU A 7 1.27 7.78 -13.74
CA LEU A 7 0.93 7.78 -15.16
C LEU A 7 1.01 6.35 -15.65
N GLY A 8 -0.14 5.75 -15.94
CA GLY A 8 -0.23 4.34 -16.32
C GLY A 8 -0.95 4.12 -17.65
N PRO A 9 -0.98 2.86 -18.12
CA PRO A 9 -1.71 2.48 -19.32
C PRO A 9 -3.22 2.70 -19.15
N GLN A 10 -3.95 2.68 -20.27
CA GLN A 10 -5.42 2.76 -20.29
C GLN A 10 -5.96 4.01 -19.58
N GLU A 11 -5.26 5.14 -19.75
CA GLU A 11 -5.64 6.42 -19.13
C GLU A 11 -5.64 6.39 -17.59
N PHE A 12 -4.91 5.44 -16.98
CA PHE A 12 -4.72 5.43 -15.54
C PHE A 12 -3.93 6.67 -15.09
N PHE A 13 -4.57 7.48 -14.26
CA PHE A 13 -4.00 8.69 -13.70
C PHE A 13 -4.36 8.81 -12.22
N LEU A 14 -3.36 9.05 -11.37
CA LEU A 14 -3.56 9.39 -9.97
C LEU A 14 -2.66 10.56 -9.62
N GLU A 15 -3.19 11.57 -8.93
CA GLU A 15 -2.40 12.68 -8.38
C GLU A 15 -2.78 12.88 -6.92
N ARG A 16 -1.79 12.93 -6.02
CA ARG A 16 -1.99 13.17 -4.59
C ARG A 16 -0.89 14.06 -4.03
N VAL A 17 -1.29 15.02 -3.20
CA VAL A 17 -0.37 15.75 -2.32
C VAL A 17 -0.08 14.88 -1.10
N VAL A 18 1.19 14.65 -0.81
CA VAL A 18 1.65 13.89 0.36
C VAL A 18 2.38 14.83 1.31
N PHE A 19 1.89 14.90 2.55
CA PHE A 19 2.50 15.70 3.60
C PHE A 19 3.67 14.97 4.25
N PRO A 20 4.60 15.70 4.91
CA PRO A 20 5.58 15.06 5.77
C PRO A 20 4.90 14.09 6.74
N PHE A 21 5.48 12.89 6.87
CA PHE A 21 5.00 11.80 7.74
C PHE A 21 3.68 11.11 7.31
N GLU A 22 3.11 11.46 6.17
CA GLU A 22 1.96 10.75 5.60
C GLU A 22 2.42 9.47 4.88
N LEU A 23 1.65 8.39 5.02
CA LEU A 23 1.82 7.16 4.26
C LEU A 23 0.78 7.11 3.15
N LEU A 24 1.23 6.98 1.91
CA LEU A 24 0.38 6.79 0.74
C LEU A 24 0.47 5.35 0.24
N SER A 25 -0.66 4.64 0.27
CA SER A 25 -0.83 3.36 -0.41
C SER A 25 -1.78 3.52 -1.59
N PHE A 26 -1.48 2.89 -2.71
CA PHE A 26 -2.29 2.93 -3.91
C PHE A 26 -2.17 1.62 -4.70
N LEU A 27 -3.14 1.38 -5.58
CA LEU A 27 -3.09 0.31 -6.58
C LEU A 27 -2.87 0.95 -7.94
N ALA A 28 -1.98 0.38 -8.73
CA ALA A 28 -1.69 0.84 -10.07
C ALA A 28 -1.39 -0.35 -10.99
N PRO A 29 -1.66 -0.23 -12.30
CA PRO A 29 -1.20 -1.20 -13.29
C PRO A 29 0.32 -1.38 -13.25
N ALA A 30 0.83 -2.56 -13.61
CA ALA A 30 2.26 -2.89 -13.55
C ALA A 30 3.15 -1.97 -14.39
N ASP A 31 2.65 -1.48 -15.53
CA ASP A 31 3.38 -0.58 -16.43
C ASP A 31 3.22 0.90 -16.05
N THR A 32 2.90 1.20 -14.79
CA THR A 32 2.73 2.58 -14.30
C THR A 32 4.06 3.19 -13.90
N GLU A 33 4.23 4.47 -14.22
CA GLU A 33 5.32 5.29 -13.73
C GLU A 33 4.84 6.20 -12.59
N VAL A 34 5.58 6.23 -11.49
CA VAL A 34 5.33 7.08 -10.31
C VAL A 34 6.31 8.23 -10.32
N GLN A 35 5.80 9.45 -10.37
CA GLN A 35 6.58 10.68 -10.37
C GLN A 35 6.41 11.43 -9.05
N ILE A 36 7.51 11.87 -8.47
CA ILE A 36 7.55 12.72 -7.28
C ILE A 36 7.91 14.13 -7.69
N TRP A 37 7.00 15.07 -7.44
CA TRP A 37 7.16 16.47 -7.76
C TRP A 37 7.25 17.32 -6.48
N THR A 38 8.05 18.37 -6.52
CA THR A 38 8.08 19.40 -5.47
C THR A 38 7.67 20.75 -6.01
N HIS A 39 7.40 21.69 -5.11
CA HIS A 39 7.19 23.08 -5.47
C HIS A 39 8.52 23.85 -5.30
N GLY A 40 9.22 24.09 -6.40
CA GLY A 40 10.42 24.93 -6.45
C GLY A 40 10.09 26.43 -6.56
N LEU A 41 11.11 27.30 -6.54
CA LEU A 41 10.96 28.75 -6.66
C LEU A 41 10.41 29.19 -8.04
N GLY A 42 10.47 28.33 -9.05
CA GLY A 42 9.99 28.57 -10.41
C GLY A 42 8.75 27.78 -10.82
N GLY A 43 8.13 27.04 -9.90
CA GLY A 43 6.99 26.16 -10.18
C GLY A 43 7.25 24.69 -9.84
N PRO A 44 6.42 23.76 -10.34
CA PRO A 44 6.59 22.33 -10.11
C PRO A 44 7.90 21.83 -10.69
N ASP A 45 8.65 21.09 -9.90
CA ASP A 45 9.91 20.48 -10.30
C ASP A 45 9.85 18.96 -10.09
N LEU A 46 10.21 18.19 -11.11
CA LEU A 46 10.23 16.74 -11.04
C LEU A 46 11.49 16.32 -10.31
N VAL A 47 11.33 15.65 -9.18
CA VAL A 47 12.46 15.16 -8.38
C VAL A 47 12.87 13.77 -8.82
N GLU A 48 11.89 12.90 -9.03
CA GLU A 48 12.14 11.49 -9.26
C GLU A 48 11.03 10.84 -10.07
N SER A 49 11.40 9.83 -10.86
CA SER A 49 10.50 8.97 -11.61
C SER A 49 10.86 7.52 -11.37
N ILE A 50 9.88 6.73 -10.92
CA ILE A 50 10.08 5.37 -10.43
C ILE A 50 9.03 4.45 -11.09
N PRO A 51 9.42 3.39 -11.80
CA PRO A 51 8.46 2.42 -12.31
C PRO A 51 7.81 1.66 -11.13
N VAL A 52 6.50 1.45 -11.17
CA VAL A 52 5.78 0.85 -10.03
C VAL A 52 6.27 -0.57 -9.70
N ALA A 53 6.83 -1.27 -10.69
CA ALA A 53 7.44 -2.58 -10.52
C ALA A 53 8.59 -2.58 -9.49
N GLU A 54 9.30 -1.47 -9.32
CA GLU A 54 10.38 -1.33 -8.32
C GLU A 54 9.85 -1.02 -6.91
N LEU A 55 8.60 -0.56 -6.80
CA LEU A 55 7.94 -0.22 -5.54
C LEU A 55 7.10 -1.36 -4.97
N MET A 56 6.90 -2.42 -5.75
CA MET A 56 6.18 -3.62 -5.31
C MET A 56 6.97 -4.26 -4.16
N MET A 57 6.40 -4.25 -2.96
CA MET A 57 6.92 -5.06 -1.87
C MET A 57 6.82 -6.53 -2.31
N GLU A 58 7.92 -7.28 -2.24
CA GLU A 58 7.88 -8.72 -2.42
C GLU A 58 6.75 -9.26 -1.55
N ASP A 59 5.81 -9.96 -2.17
CA ASP A 59 4.75 -10.64 -1.44
C ASP A 59 5.48 -11.62 -0.54
N ASN A 60 5.62 -11.27 0.75
CA ASN A 60 6.16 -12.16 1.75
C ASN A 60 5.10 -13.23 2.00
N SER A 61 4.87 -14.09 0.99
CA SER A 61 4.02 -15.27 1.04
C SER A 61 4.55 -16.32 2.02
N GLY A 62 5.57 -15.98 2.82
CA GLY A 62 5.79 -16.53 4.16
C GLY A 62 4.66 -16.23 5.14
N ALA A 63 3.41 -16.24 4.67
CA ALA A 63 2.22 -16.39 5.50
C ALA A 63 2.34 -17.73 6.22
N THR A 64 3.08 -17.74 7.35
CA THR A 64 2.75 -18.62 8.45
C THR A 64 1.30 -18.30 8.76
N THR A 65 0.40 -19.17 8.32
CA THR A 65 -1.00 -19.17 8.70
C THR A 65 -1.01 -19.19 10.22
N VAL A 66 -1.16 -18.03 10.85
CA VAL A 66 -1.56 -17.98 12.25
C VAL A 66 -3.04 -18.33 12.24
N PRO A 67 -3.45 -19.51 12.73
CA PRO A 67 -4.87 -19.78 12.89
C PRO A 67 -5.38 -18.74 13.88
N PHE A 68 -6.26 -17.85 13.41
CA PHE A 68 -7.11 -17.07 14.30
C PHE A 68 -7.78 -18.08 15.24
N PRO A 69 -7.69 -17.93 16.57
CA PRO A 69 -8.48 -18.76 17.46
C PRO A 69 -9.94 -18.41 17.19
N VAL A 70 -10.61 -19.28 16.42
CA VAL A 70 -12.05 -19.25 16.28
C VAL A 70 -12.56 -19.40 17.70
N ALA A 71 -13.16 -18.35 18.26
CA ALA A 71 -13.82 -18.42 19.55
C ALA A 71 -14.81 -19.57 19.44
N GLY A 72 -14.50 -20.68 20.14
CA GLY A 72 -15.24 -21.92 20.02
C GLY A 72 -16.68 -21.70 20.45
N ASP A 73 -17.58 -21.79 19.49
CA ASP A 73 -19.01 -21.92 19.75
C ASP A 73 -19.24 -23.39 20.13
N GLY A 74 -18.99 -23.71 21.39
CA GLY A 74 -18.90 -25.09 21.87
C GLY A 74 -19.17 -25.19 23.37
N LEU A 75 -20.45 -25.37 23.69
CA LEU A 75 -21.02 -25.86 24.94
C LEU A 75 -20.00 -26.42 25.96
N ILE A 76 -19.91 -25.77 27.13
CA ILE A 76 -19.36 -26.40 28.33
C ILE A 76 -20.44 -27.36 28.86
N GLN A 77 -20.49 -28.57 28.30
CA GLN A 77 -21.34 -29.65 28.80
C GLN A 77 -20.56 -30.38 29.90
N GLY A 78 -21.01 -30.21 31.14
CA GLY A 78 -20.33 -30.76 32.32
C GLY A 78 -20.24 -32.28 32.33
N VAL A 79 -19.23 -32.81 33.02
CA VAL A 79 -19.28 -34.07 33.77
C VAL A 79 -18.05 -34.21 34.70
N GLN A 80 -18.39 -34.37 35.99
CA GLN A 80 -17.77 -35.16 37.08
C GLN A 80 -16.34 -34.89 37.60
N ALA A 81 -16.28 -34.55 38.90
CA ALA A 81 -15.29 -35.09 39.82
C ALA A 81 -15.84 -35.12 41.26
N GLY A 82 -15.85 -36.32 41.86
CA GLY A 82 -15.77 -36.56 43.31
C GLY A 82 -17.05 -36.53 44.12
#